data_AF-A0A292QU50-F1
#
_entry.id   AF-A0A292QU50-F1
#
_cell.length_a   1.000
_cell.length_b   1.000
_cell.length_c   1.000
_cell.angle_alpha   90.00
_cell.angle_beta   90.00
_cell.angle_gamma   90.00
#
_symmetry.space_group_name_H-M   'P 1'
#
loop_
_entity.id
_entity.type
_entity.pdbx_description
1 polymer ?
#
loop_
_entity_poly.entity_id
_entity_poly.type
_entity_poly.pdbx_seq_one_letter_code
_entity_poly.pdbx_strand_id
1 'polypeptide(L)'
;MRYRKETISHFARNNLMREGEKYRYYFFDYLYYRLFILYRKYNEPARFSACGVLCMISLIALFFFSIFLASVLPDYWIFTRKNFTSSQGAFIGGCVSVLCFVAFYLRYNRKRTAAILLKYKGNKWNKIIPVWIILFLPLIMFLTGIWIGRTFF
;
A
#
# COMPACT_ATOMS: atom_id res chain seq x y z
N MET A 1 -18.27 -26.69 -12.48
CA MET A 1 -19.13 -25.54 -12.11
C MET A 1 -18.92 -24.41 -13.10
N ARG A 2 -19.93 -24.08 -13.92
CA ARG A 2 -19.92 -22.94 -14.86
C ARG A 2 -20.04 -21.64 -14.06
N TYR A 3 -18.94 -20.89 -13.91
CA TYR A 3 -18.97 -19.56 -13.30
C TYR A 3 -19.75 -18.60 -14.21
N ARG A 4 -21.02 -18.35 -13.87
CA ARG A 4 -21.86 -17.33 -14.48
C ARG A 4 -21.19 -15.96 -14.22
N LYS A 5 -20.72 -15.29 -15.28
CA LYS A 5 -20.33 -13.86 -15.20
C LYS A 5 -21.59 -13.10 -14.80
N GLU A 6 -21.73 -12.71 -13.54
CA GLU A 6 -22.77 -11.77 -13.13
C GLU A 6 -22.57 -10.47 -13.90
N THR A 7 -23.43 -10.26 -14.88
CA THR A 7 -23.61 -8.99 -15.56
C THR A 7 -24.17 -8.01 -14.54
N ILE A 8 -23.28 -7.19 -13.95
CA ILE A 8 -23.66 -6.09 -13.07
C ILE A 8 -24.72 -5.25 -13.80
N SER A 9 -25.88 -5.06 -13.16
CA SER A 9 -26.97 -4.29 -13.76
C SER A 9 -26.52 -2.86 -14.08
N HIS A 10 -27.08 -2.26 -15.12
CA HIS A 10 -26.74 -0.89 -15.54
C HIS A 10 -26.88 0.11 -14.39
N PHE A 11 -27.92 -0.05 -13.56
CA PHE A 11 -28.12 0.75 -12.34
C PHE A 11 -27.03 0.54 -11.29
N ALA A 12 -26.65 -0.70 -10.99
CA ALA A 12 -25.57 -0.97 -10.03
C ALA A 12 -24.23 -0.42 -10.53
N ARG A 13 -23.97 -0.48 -11.84
CA ARG A 13 -22.79 0.11 -12.47
C ARG A 13 -22.79 1.64 -12.35
N ASN A 14 -23.91 2.30 -12.60
CA ASN A 14 -24.01 3.76 -12.50
C ASN A 14 -23.89 4.25 -11.04
N ASN A 15 -24.42 3.49 -10.08
CA ASN A 15 -24.22 3.78 -8.67
C ASN A 15 -22.75 3.61 -8.26
N LEU A 16 -22.06 2.58 -8.74
CA LEU A 16 -20.61 2.41 -8.52
C LEU A 16 -19.77 3.49 -9.21
N MET A 17 -20.19 3.98 -10.38
CA MET A 17 -19.56 5.12 -11.07
C MET A 17 -19.73 6.41 -10.26
N ARG A 18 -20.95 6.71 -9.77
CA ARG A 18 -21.21 7.85 -8.87
C ARG A 18 -20.46 7.75 -7.55
N GLU A 19 -20.38 6.55 -6.95
CA GLU A 19 -19.53 6.32 -5.78
C GLU A 19 -18.05 6.51 -6.13
N GLY A 20 -17.61 6.10 -7.32
CA GLY A 20 -16.26 6.30 -7.84
C GLY A 20 -15.86 7.77 -7.99
N GLU A 21 -16.76 8.61 -8.49
CA GLU A 21 -16.55 10.06 -8.63
C GLU A 21 -16.35 10.77 -7.28
N LYS A 22 -16.88 10.23 -6.18
CA LYS A 22 -16.61 10.75 -4.82
C LYS A 22 -15.16 10.54 -4.39
N TYR A 23 -14.44 9.58 -4.97
CA TYR A 23 -13.08 9.26 -4.55
C TYR A 23 -12.05 10.00 -5.39
N ARG A 24 -11.19 10.81 -4.74
CA ARG A 24 -9.90 11.20 -5.34
C ARG A 24 -9.00 9.98 -5.37
N TYR A 25 -8.49 9.65 -6.56
CA TYR A 25 -7.63 8.50 -6.78
C TYR A 25 -6.17 8.91 -6.69
N TYR A 26 -5.42 8.17 -5.89
CA TYR A 26 -4.00 8.42 -5.63
C TYR A 26 -3.13 7.30 -6.22
N PHE A 27 -1.81 7.53 -6.24
CA PHE A 27 -0.82 6.54 -6.67
C PHE A 27 -0.98 5.19 -5.96
N PHE A 28 -1.27 5.18 -4.66
CA PHE A 28 -1.55 3.95 -3.91
C PHE A 28 -2.79 3.19 -4.41
N ASP A 29 -3.83 3.87 -4.90
CA ASP A 29 -5.02 3.20 -5.46
C ASP A 29 -4.68 2.50 -6.79
N TYR A 30 -3.72 3.05 -7.55
CA TYR A 30 -3.17 2.40 -8.76
C TYR A 30 -2.34 1.16 -8.41
N LEU A 31 -1.42 1.28 -7.44
CA LEU A 31 -0.63 0.14 -6.96
C LEU A 31 -1.54 -0.97 -6.43
N TYR A 32 -2.54 -0.60 -5.62
CA TYR A 32 -3.56 -1.52 -5.11
C TYR A 32 -4.27 -2.28 -6.23
N TYR A 33 -4.75 -1.57 -7.25
CA TYR A 33 -5.41 -2.19 -8.40
C TYR A 33 -4.54 -3.25 -9.07
N ARG A 34 -3.27 -2.94 -9.33
CA ARG A 34 -2.34 -3.85 -10.03
C ARG A 34 -2.04 -5.09 -9.21
N LEU A 35 -1.76 -4.92 -7.92
CA LEU A 35 -1.56 -6.02 -6.98
C LEU A 35 -2.83 -6.87 -6.88
N PHE A 36 -4.00 -6.24 -6.77
CA PHE A 36 -5.27 -6.96 -6.66
C PHE A 36 -5.54 -7.85 -7.89
N ILE A 37 -5.31 -7.35 -9.11
CA ILE A 37 -5.48 -8.17 -10.32
C ILE A 37 -4.48 -9.32 -10.36
N LEU A 38 -3.23 -9.07 -9.97
CA LEU A 38 -2.21 -10.10 -9.91
C LEU A 38 -2.62 -11.22 -8.96
N TYR A 39 -2.91 -10.90 -7.69
CA TYR A 39 -3.25 -11.90 -6.69
C TYR A 39 -4.55 -12.65 -7.03
N ARG A 40 -5.51 -11.96 -7.66
CA ARG A 40 -6.72 -12.61 -8.17
C ARG A 40 -6.41 -13.60 -9.31
N LYS A 41 -5.39 -13.35 -10.13
CA LYS A 41 -4.95 -14.29 -11.18
C LYS A 41 -4.34 -15.56 -10.58
N TYR A 42 -3.66 -15.45 -9.45
CA TYR A 42 -3.06 -16.58 -8.72
C TYR A 42 -4.03 -17.23 -7.71
N ASN A 43 -5.30 -16.82 -7.69
CA ASN A 43 -6.32 -17.33 -6.79
C ASN A 43 -6.01 -17.14 -5.28
N GLU A 44 -5.17 -16.14 -4.97
CA GLU A 44 -4.85 -15.73 -3.60
C GLU A 44 -5.89 -14.75 -3.03
N PRO A 45 -5.93 -14.55 -1.70
CA PRO A 45 -6.78 -13.54 -1.07
C PRO A 45 -6.34 -12.11 -1.47
N ALA A 46 -6.77 -11.68 -2.65
CA ALA A 46 -6.24 -10.51 -3.35
C ALA A 46 -6.27 -9.19 -2.57
N ARG A 47 -7.29 -9.00 -1.71
CA ARG A 47 -7.37 -7.81 -0.84
C ARG A 47 -6.30 -7.84 0.24
N PHE A 48 -6.13 -8.99 0.87
CA PHE A 48 -5.19 -9.17 1.98
C PHE A 48 -3.76 -9.02 1.48
N SER A 49 -3.39 -9.75 0.42
CA SER A 49 -2.04 -9.70 -0.16
C SER A 49 -1.70 -8.31 -0.71
N ALA A 50 -2.63 -7.64 -1.42
CA ALA A 50 -2.40 -6.28 -1.92
C ALA A 50 -2.22 -5.27 -0.78
N CYS A 51 -3.02 -5.34 0.28
CA CYS A 51 -2.84 -4.49 1.46
C CYS A 51 -1.51 -4.77 2.17
N GLY A 52 -1.07 -6.04 2.21
CA GLY A 52 0.22 -6.43 2.80
C GLY A 52 1.41 -5.76 2.11
N VAL A 53 1.45 -5.82 0.77
CA VAL A 53 2.53 -5.16 0.01
C VAL A 53 2.52 -3.64 0.18
N LEU A 54 1.34 -3.02 0.17
CA LEU A 54 1.23 -1.57 0.41
C LEU A 54 1.64 -1.18 1.84
N CYS A 55 1.32 -2.02 2.82
CA CYS A 55 1.78 -1.87 4.19
C CYS A 55 3.31 -1.93 4.25
N MET A 56 3.94 -2.92 3.62
CA MET A 56 5.40 -3.02 3.56
C MET A 56 6.06 -1.77 2.93
N ILE A 57 5.54 -1.31 1.79
CA ILE A 57 6.03 -0.08 1.13
C ILE A 57 5.96 1.11 2.09
N SER A 58 4.84 1.25 2.79
CA SER A 58 4.61 2.38 3.70
C SER A 58 5.48 2.29 4.96
N LEU A 59 5.69 1.09 5.49
CA LEU A 59 6.56 0.87 6.64
C LEU A 59 8.03 1.15 6.31
N ILE A 60 8.50 0.73 5.14
CA ILE A 60 9.86 1.05 4.67
C ILE A 60 10.02 2.57 4.54
N ALA A 61 9.04 3.26 3.93
CA ALA A 61 9.06 4.72 3.84
C ALA A 61 9.09 5.40 5.23
N LEU A 62 8.22 4.96 6.15
CA LEU A 62 8.17 5.48 7.52
C LEU A 62 9.45 5.20 8.31
N PHE A 63 10.10 4.06 8.06
CA PHE A 63 11.37 3.70 8.70
C PHE A 63 12.48 4.68 8.30
N PHE A 64 12.70 4.89 7.00
CA PHE A 64 13.71 5.86 6.55
C PHE A 64 13.34 7.30 6.91
N PHE A 65 12.05 7.65 6.88
CA PHE A 65 11.59 8.95 7.35
C PHE A 65 11.88 9.15 8.84
N SER A 66 11.72 8.12 9.67
CA SER A 66 12.07 8.16 11.09
C SER A 66 13.57 8.34 11.30
N ILE A 67 14.42 7.68 10.50
CA ILE A 67 15.88 7.89 10.54
C ILE A 67 16.23 9.33 10.17
N PHE A 68 15.62 9.86 9.11
CA PHE A 68 15.80 11.25 8.71
C PHE A 68 15.35 12.25 9.78
N LEU A 69 14.22 12.00 10.44
CA LEU A 69 13.78 12.86 11.54
C LEU A 69 14.73 12.77 12.75
N ALA A 70 15.26 11.58 13.04
CA ALA A 70 16.20 11.39 14.13
C ALA A 70 17.52 12.15 13.93
N SER A 71 17.98 12.30 12.68
CA SER A 71 19.19 13.07 12.37
C SER A 71 18.96 14.58 12.36
N VAL A 72 17.78 15.05 11.94
CA VAL A 72 17.44 16.49 11.94
C VAL A 72 17.03 16.99 13.33
N LEU A 73 16.40 16.13 14.15
CA LEU A 73 15.83 16.47 15.45
C LEU A 73 16.34 15.53 16.57
N PRO A 74 17.67 15.48 16.83
CA PRO A 74 18.26 14.53 17.78
C PRO A 74 17.83 14.77 19.24
N ASP A 75 17.49 16.01 19.59
CA ASP A 75 17.11 16.41 20.95
C ASP A 75 15.65 16.06 21.31
N TYR A 76 14.85 15.61 20.35
CA TYR A 76 13.48 15.16 20.63
C TYR A 76 13.49 13.76 21.27
N TRP A 77 12.80 13.65 22.41
CA TRP A 77 12.80 12.46 23.27
C TRP A 77 12.46 11.14 22.55
N ILE A 78 11.62 11.21 21.49
CA ILE A 78 11.16 10.07 20.68
C ILE A 78 12.29 9.48 19.82
N PHE A 79 13.25 10.32 19.41
CA PHE A 79 14.36 9.93 18.55
C PHE A 79 15.68 9.73 19.32
N THR A 80 15.69 10.07 20.62
CA THR A 80 16.85 9.88 21.48
C THR A 80 17.06 8.39 21.81
N ARG A 81 18.11 7.80 21.23
CA ARG A 81 18.50 6.37 21.36
C ARG A 81 18.69 5.88 22.81
N LYS A 82 18.94 6.78 23.76
CA LYS A 82 19.18 6.44 25.18
C LYS A 82 17.91 6.04 25.93
N ASN A 83 16.72 6.37 25.41
CA ASN A 83 15.45 6.18 26.12
C ASN A 83 14.74 4.85 25.79
N PHE A 84 15.23 4.09 24.81
CA PHE A 84 14.53 2.90 24.32
C PHE A 84 15.43 1.65 24.31
N THR A 85 14.97 0.61 25.00
CA THR A 85 15.53 -0.73 24.87
C THR A 85 15.13 -1.33 23.51
N SER A 86 15.98 -2.18 22.93
CA SER A 86 15.70 -2.83 21.63
C SER A 86 14.34 -3.55 21.59
N SER A 87 13.89 -4.11 22.73
CA SER A 87 12.58 -4.76 22.88
C SER A 87 11.41 -3.77 22.78
N GLN A 88 11.53 -2.58 23.37
CA GLN A 88 10.50 -1.54 23.30
C GLN A 88 10.39 -0.96 21.88
N GLY A 89 11.52 -0.76 21.20
CA GLY A 89 11.54 -0.35 19.79
C GLY A 89 10.85 -1.37 18.88
N ALA A 90 11.12 -2.67 19.08
CA ALA A 90 10.46 -3.74 18.34
C ALA A 90 8.94 -3.79 18.61
N PHE A 91 8.53 -3.59 19.86
CA PHE A 91 7.10 -3.54 20.23
C PHE A 91 6.39 -2.37 19.55
N ILE A 92 6.96 -1.16 19.60
CA ILE A 92 6.40 0.04 18.96
C ILE A 92 6.32 -0.17 17.44
N GLY A 93 7.39 -0.68 16.82
CA GLY A 93 7.39 -1.01 15.39
C GLY A 93 6.30 -2.03 15.03
N GLY A 94 6.12 -3.05 15.87
CA GLY A 94 5.02 -4.02 15.77
C GLY A 94 3.65 -3.35 15.79
N CYS A 95 3.37 -2.53 16.80
CA CYS A 95 2.09 -1.79 16.89
C CYS A 95 1.85 -0.90 15.66
N VAL A 96 2.86 -0.16 15.20
CA VAL A 96 2.76 0.71 14.01
C VAL A 96 2.47 -0.12 12.76
N SER A 97 3.11 -1.28 12.61
CA SER A 97 2.85 -2.18 11.46
C SER A 97 1.42 -2.70 11.41
N VAL A 98 0.87 -3.11 12.56
CA VAL A 98 -0.51 -3.59 12.67
C VAL A 98 -1.49 -2.46 12.36
N LEU A 99 -1.26 -1.28 12.94
CA LEU A 99 -2.10 -0.10 12.69
C LEU A 99 -2.07 0.32 11.22
N CYS A 100 -0.90 0.31 10.58
CA CYS A 100 -0.74 0.62 9.17
C CYS A 100 -1.51 -0.37 8.29
N PHE A 101 -1.39 -1.67 8.58
CA PHE A 101 -2.12 -2.71 7.87
C PHE A 101 -3.65 -2.55 8.01
N VAL A 102 -4.13 -2.34 9.24
CA VAL A 102 -5.55 -2.11 9.53
C VAL A 102 -6.07 -0.88 8.78
N ALA A 103 -5.31 0.23 8.79
CA ALA A 103 -5.69 1.45 8.08
C ALA A 103 -5.85 1.21 6.56
N PHE A 104 -4.92 0.48 5.93
CA PHE A 104 -5.05 0.11 4.52
C PHE A 104 -6.21 -0.84 4.27
N TYR A 105 -6.41 -1.82 5.14
CA TYR A 105 -7.49 -2.79 5.01
C TYR A 105 -8.87 -2.13 5.11
N LEU A 106 -9.05 -1.19 6.04
CA LEU A 106 -10.27 -0.38 6.19
C LEU A 106 -10.46 0.59 5.02
N ARG A 107 -9.39 1.21 4.53
CA ARG A 107 -9.45 2.10 3.35
C ARG A 107 -9.93 1.34 2.12
N TYR A 108 -9.40 0.14 1.87
CA TYR A 108 -9.76 -0.69 0.71
C TYR A 108 -10.92 -1.64 1.00
N ASN A 109 -12.07 -1.06 1.33
CA ASN A 109 -13.33 -1.77 1.45
C ASN A 109 -13.81 -2.35 0.11
N ARG A 110 -14.73 -3.33 0.16
CA ARG A 110 -15.27 -4.01 -1.04
C ARG A 110 -15.85 -3.02 -2.06
N LYS A 111 -16.59 -2.00 -1.59
CA LYS A 111 -17.17 -0.94 -2.44
C LYS A 111 -16.10 -0.14 -3.17
N ARG A 112 -15.12 0.40 -2.42
CA ARG A 112 -13.99 1.17 -3.00
C ARG A 112 -13.16 0.31 -3.96
N THR A 113 -12.94 -0.95 -3.62
CA THR A 113 -12.23 -1.92 -4.50
C THR A 113 -12.98 -2.09 -5.83
N ALA A 114 -14.30 -2.26 -5.80
CA ALA A 114 -15.10 -2.36 -7.01
C ALA A 114 -15.05 -1.08 -7.86
N ALA A 115 -15.10 0.10 -7.23
CA ALA A 115 -14.98 1.38 -7.91
C ALA A 115 -13.59 1.57 -8.56
N ILE A 116 -12.51 1.22 -7.84
CA ILE A 116 -11.13 1.23 -8.37
C ILE A 116 -11.00 0.28 -9.56
N LEU A 117 -11.53 -0.94 -9.43
CA LEU A 117 -11.50 -1.93 -10.52
C LEU A 117 -12.23 -1.42 -11.75
N LEU A 118 -13.41 -0.82 -11.60
CA LEU A 118 -14.16 -0.26 -12.72
C LEU A 118 -13.43 0.89 -13.39
N LYS A 119 -12.84 1.81 -12.63
CA LYS A 119 -12.10 2.95 -13.17
C LYS A 119 -10.89 2.53 -14.01
N TYR A 120 -10.11 1.58 -13.51
CA TYR A 120 -8.84 1.19 -14.15
C TYR A 120 -9.01 0.03 -15.14
N LYS A 121 -10.18 -0.61 -15.20
CA LYS A 121 -10.52 -1.67 -16.17
C LYS A 121 -10.53 -1.11 -17.59
N GLY A 122 -9.65 -1.66 -18.44
CA GLY A 122 -9.57 -1.28 -19.86
C GLY A 122 -8.77 -0.01 -20.14
N ASN A 123 -8.20 0.65 -19.11
CA ASN A 123 -7.35 1.80 -19.32
C ASN A 123 -6.00 1.37 -19.95
N LYS A 124 -5.68 1.87 -21.14
CA LYS A 124 -4.43 1.54 -21.87
C LYS A 124 -3.17 1.96 -21.11
N TRP A 125 -3.23 3.06 -20.38
CA TRP A 125 -2.13 3.59 -19.56
C TRP A 125 -1.81 2.72 -18.35
N ASN A 126 -2.70 1.79 -18.02
CA ASN A 126 -2.54 0.91 -16.87
C ASN A 126 -1.44 -0.15 -17.06
N LYS A 127 -0.84 -0.25 -18.26
CA LYS A 127 0.25 -1.18 -18.57
C LYS A 127 1.66 -0.57 -18.52
N ILE A 128 1.79 0.74 -18.26
CA ILE A 128 3.10 1.42 -18.29
C ILE A 128 4.08 0.79 -17.31
N ILE A 129 3.65 0.57 -16.06
CA ILE A 129 4.52 0.02 -15.01
C ILE A 129 4.37 -1.51 -15.01
N PRO A 130 5.41 -2.31 -15.26
CA PRO A 130 5.34 -3.76 -15.13
C PRO A 130 5.01 -4.19 -13.70
N VAL A 131 4.23 -5.28 -13.53
CA VAL A 131 3.85 -5.75 -12.18
C VAL A 131 5.07 -6.16 -11.37
N TRP A 132 6.08 -6.75 -12.01
CA TRP A 132 7.33 -7.12 -11.35
C TRP A 132 8.02 -5.92 -10.69
N ILE A 133 8.03 -4.74 -11.34
CA ILE A 133 8.59 -3.52 -10.72
C ILE A 133 7.81 -3.14 -9.46
N ILE A 134 6.48 -3.30 -9.45
CA ILE A 134 5.65 -3.02 -8.27
C ILE A 134 5.97 -4.01 -7.13
N LEU A 135 6.22 -5.28 -7.45
CA LEU A 135 6.60 -6.30 -6.46
C LEU A 135 8.01 -6.08 -5.91
N PHE A 136 8.95 -5.62 -6.74
CA PHE A 136 10.31 -5.28 -6.32
C PHE A 136 10.42 -3.90 -5.68
N LEU A 137 9.38 -3.06 -5.76
CA LEU A 137 9.36 -1.71 -5.20
C LEU A 137 9.79 -1.65 -3.72
N PRO A 138 9.33 -2.53 -2.80
CA PRO A 138 9.79 -2.54 -1.42
C PRO A 138 11.31 -2.73 -1.32
N LEU A 139 11.87 -3.66 -2.11
CA LEU A 139 13.30 -3.96 -2.11
C LEU A 139 14.12 -2.78 -2.67
N ILE A 140 13.66 -2.17 -3.76
CA ILE A 140 14.28 -0.99 -4.35
C ILE A 140 14.28 0.17 -3.35
N MET A 141 13.14 0.43 -2.69
CA MET A 141 13.02 1.45 -1.65
C MET A 141 13.94 1.18 -0.47
N PHE A 142 14.09 -0.09 -0.07
CA PHE A 142 14.97 -0.47 1.02
C PHE A 142 16.45 -0.23 0.69
N LEU A 143 16.91 -0.69 -0.47
CA LEU A 143 18.29 -0.51 -0.91
C LEU A 143 18.64 0.96 -1.14
N THR A 144 17.75 1.73 -1.77
CA THR A 144 17.95 3.18 -1.98
C THR A 144 17.98 3.93 -0.66
N GLY A 145 17.13 3.58 0.30
CA GLY A 145 17.16 4.16 1.63
C GLY A 145 18.47 3.89 2.37
N ILE A 146 19.01 2.66 2.29
CA ILE A 146 20.35 2.35 2.86
C ILE A 146 21.44 3.18 2.20
N TRP A 147 21.40 3.31 0.87
CA TRP A 147 22.39 4.09 0.12
C TRP A 147 22.36 5.57 0.50
N ILE A 148 21.16 6.17 0.59
CA ILE A 148 20.98 7.55 1.07
C ILE A 148 21.46 7.68 2.50
N GLY A 149 21.05 6.76 3.38
CA GLY A 149 21.46 6.73 4.78
C GLY A 149 22.97 6.77 4.91
N ARG A 150 23.69 5.90 4.18
CA ARG A 150 25.16 5.85 4.19
C ARG A 150 25.83 7.10 3.62
N THR A 151 25.17 7.82 2.71
CA THR A 151 25.76 8.97 2.00
C THR A 151 25.56 10.27 2.76
N PHE A 152 24.45 10.41 3.50
CA PHE A 152 24.03 11.67 4.13
C PHE A 152 24.01 11.64 5.67
N PHE A 153 24.03 10.46 6.30
CA PHE A 153 24.00 10.27 7.76
C PHE A 153 25.14 9.38 8.25
#